data_AF-A0A3C0BCI2-F1
#
_entry.id   AF-A0A3C0BCI2-F1
#
_cell.length_a   1.000
_cell.length_b   1.000
_cell.length_c   1.000
_cell.angle_alpha   90.00
_cell.angle_beta   90.00
_cell.angle_gamma   90.00
#
_symmetry.space_group_name_H-M   'P 1'
#
loop_
_entity.id
_entity.type
_entity.pdbx_description
1 polymer ?
#
loop_
_entity_poly.entity_id
_entity_poly.type
_entity_poly.pdbx_seq_one_letter_code
_entity_poly.pdbx_strand_id
1 'polypeptide(L)'
;MGSDEIPTALNVYGIVNAREVKVSLGSWSDYVFEPGYNLRKLSDVEDFILTHGHLPEIPSASSVIENGVNLGEMDALLLKKIEELTLYVIELQKNNEQMSTEIENLKTLVTSSKNQ
;
A
#
# COMPACT_ATOMS: atom_id res chain seq x y z
N MET A 1 -30.82 11.04 -22.13
CA MET A 1 -29.88 11.24 -21.00
C MET A 1 -28.73 10.28 -21.28
N GLY A 2 -27.75 10.62 -22.11
CA GLY A 2 -26.81 11.73 -21.93
C GLY A 2 -25.56 11.18 -21.25
N SER A 3 -24.91 10.18 -21.86
CA SER A 3 -23.65 9.64 -21.37
C SER A 3 -22.51 10.40 -22.05
N ASP A 4 -21.84 11.25 -21.27
CA ASP A 4 -20.55 11.85 -21.61
C ASP A 4 -19.48 10.75 -21.65
N GLU A 5 -19.56 9.84 -22.62
CA GLU A 5 -18.46 8.94 -22.92
C GLU A 5 -17.35 9.74 -23.59
N ILE A 6 -16.19 9.80 -22.93
CA ILE A 6 -14.98 10.35 -23.52
C ILE A 6 -14.71 9.58 -24.83
N PRO A 7 -14.52 10.27 -25.97
CA PRO A 7 -14.25 9.60 -27.24
C PRO A 7 -13.02 8.70 -27.10
N THR A 8 -13.22 7.39 -27.21
CA THR A 8 -12.14 6.40 -27.10
C THR A 8 -11.56 6.13 -28.48
N ALA A 9 -10.26 6.38 -28.67
CA ALA A 9 -9.59 6.18 -29.96
C ALA A 9 -9.37 4.69 -30.31
N LEU A 10 -9.36 3.80 -29.31
CA LEU A 10 -9.13 2.36 -29.49
C LEU A 10 -9.91 1.56 -28.45
N ASN A 11 -10.78 0.65 -28.90
CA ASN A 11 -11.46 -0.34 -28.08
C ASN A 11 -11.12 -1.76 -28.60
N VAL A 12 -10.63 -2.63 -27.73
CA VAL A 12 -10.16 -3.98 -28.08
C VAL A 12 -10.88 -5.01 -27.22
N TYR A 13 -11.72 -5.83 -27.84
CA TYR A 13 -12.39 -6.97 -27.21
C TYR A 13 -11.55 -8.25 -27.40
N GLY A 14 -10.32 -8.25 -26.89
CA GLY A 14 -9.37 -9.36 -27.08
C GLY A 14 -8.00 -9.12 -26.45
N ILE A 15 -7.05 -10.02 -26.71
CA ILE A 15 -5.69 -9.95 -26.16
C ILE A 15 -4.84 -9.00 -26.99
N VAL A 16 -4.17 -8.05 -26.32
CA VAL A 16 -3.13 -7.20 -26.91
C VAL A 16 -1.76 -7.77 -26.52
N ASN A 17 -0.96 -8.15 -27.51
CA ASN A 17 0.45 -8.50 -27.30
C ASN A 17 1.31 -7.27 -27.60
N ALA A 18 2.06 -6.81 -26.60
CA ALA A 18 2.97 -5.68 -26.74
C ALA A 18 4.33 -6.03 -26.11
N ARG A 19 5.41 -5.47 -26.65
CA ARG A 19 6.73 -5.53 -26.01
C ARG A 19 6.84 -4.51 -24.87
N GLU A 20 6.16 -3.38 -25.01
CA GLU A 20 6.13 -2.28 -24.06
C GLU A 20 4.80 -1.56 -24.18
N VAL A 21 4.26 -1.12 -23.04
CA VAL A 21 3.10 -0.24 -22.96
C VAL A 21 3.51 0.96 -22.13
N LYS A 22 3.44 2.15 -22.72
CA LYS A 22 3.71 3.41 -22.01
C LYS A 22 2.39 4.13 -21.76
N VAL A 23 2.01 4.24 -20.49
CA VAL A 23 0.83 4.99 -20.04
C VAL A 23 1.29 6.34 -19.51
N SER A 24 0.76 7.43 -20.08
CA SER A 24 1.06 8.79 -19.63
C SER A 24 -0.11 9.31 -18.80
N LEU A 25 0.04 9.33 -17.48
CA LEU A 25 -0.94 9.90 -16.55
C LEU A 25 -0.61 11.36 -16.25
N GLY A 26 -1.64 12.17 -16.04
CA GLY A 26 -1.49 13.58 -15.64
C GLY A 26 -1.10 13.79 -14.17
N SER A 27 -1.22 12.74 -13.35
CA SER A 27 -0.88 12.75 -11.92
C SER A 27 -0.30 11.39 -11.53
N TRP A 28 0.73 11.41 -10.69
CA TRP A 28 1.42 10.22 -10.18
C TRP A 28 1.46 10.27 -8.66
N SER A 29 1.31 9.13 -8.01
CA SER A 29 1.25 9.03 -6.55
C SER A 29 2.67 9.00 -5.97
N ASP A 30 3.24 10.16 -5.64
CA ASP A 30 4.52 10.30 -4.88
C ASP A 30 4.33 11.16 -3.61
N TYR A 31 3.11 11.21 -3.09
CA TYR A 31 2.74 12.07 -1.95
C TYR A 31 2.77 11.33 -0.61
N VAL A 32 3.02 10.01 -0.59
CA VAL A 32 3.06 9.21 0.65
C VAL A 32 4.24 9.61 1.54
N PHE A 33 5.32 10.11 0.94
CA PHE A 33 6.50 10.59 1.67
C PHE A 33 6.43 12.09 2.02
N GLU A 34 5.38 12.79 1.61
CA GLU A 34 5.25 14.22 1.92
C GLU A 34 4.97 14.46 3.42
N PRO A 35 5.48 15.57 3.98
CA PRO A 35 5.16 15.96 5.36
C PRO A 35 3.64 16.12 5.53
N GLY A 36 3.08 15.45 6.53
CA GLY A 36 1.65 15.50 6.83
C GLY A 36 0.82 14.41 6.15
N TYR A 37 1.44 13.47 5.42
CA TYR A 37 0.76 12.26 4.97
C TYR A 37 0.20 11.49 6.18
N ASN A 38 -1.11 11.26 6.15
CA ASN A 38 -1.80 10.52 7.21
C ASN A 38 -1.72 9.02 6.93
N LEU A 39 -0.61 8.40 7.32
CA LEU A 39 -0.44 6.96 7.27
C LEU A 39 -1.48 6.29 8.18
N ARG A 40 -2.34 5.43 7.60
CA ARG A 40 -3.37 4.71 8.36
C ARG A 40 -2.71 3.82 9.42
N LYS A 41 -3.37 3.56 10.54
CA LYS A 41 -2.86 2.57 11.50
C LYS A 41 -3.06 1.17 10.96
N LEU A 42 -2.12 0.26 11.23
CA LEU A 42 -2.25 -1.14 10.83
C LEU A 42 -3.50 -1.82 11.43
N SER A 43 -3.93 -1.43 12.63
CA SER A 43 -5.20 -1.89 13.22
C SER A 43 -6.41 -1.54 12.35
N ASP A 44 -6.47 -0.30 11.86
CA ASP A 44 -7.58 0.17 11.04
C ASP A 44 -7.54 -0.46 9.63
N VAL A 45 -6.34 -0.82 9.16
CA VAL A 45 -6.15 -1.59 7.92
C VAL A 45 -6.64 -3.02 8.13
N GLU A 46 -6.27 -3.67 9.22
CA GLU A 46 -6.71 -5.02 9.58
C GLU A 46 -8.24 -5.11 9.68
N ASP A 47 -8.85 -4.21 10.45
CA ASP A 47 -10.32 -4.13 10.59
C ASP A 47 -11.01 -3.97 9.24
N PHE A 48 -10.44 -3.13 8.36
CA PHE A 48 -10.96 -2.95 7.01
C PHE A 48 -10.88 -4.24 6.19
N ILE A 49 -9.73 -4.94 6.22
CA ILE A 49 -9.54 -6.20 5.50
C ILE A 49 -10.50 -7.27 6.02
N LEU A 50 -10.66 -7.40 7.34
CA LEU A 50 -11.58 -8.37 7.93
C LEU A 50 -13.04 -8.10 7.53
N THR A 51 -13.41 -6.83 7.37
CA THR A 51 -14.78 -6.42 7.02
C THR A 51 -15.05 -6.51 5.52
N HIS A 52 -14.09 -6.15 4.65
CA HIS A 52 -14.31 -5.96 3.21
C HIS A 52 -13.58 -6.98 2.33
N GLY A 53 -12.59 -7.71 2.85
CA GLY A 53 -11.83 -8.73 2.12
C GLY A 53 -10.80 -8.18 1.13
N HIS A 54 -10.51 -6.88 1.15
CA HIS A 54 -9.49 -6.25 0.31
C HIS A 54 -8.87 -5.04 1.02
N LEU A 55 -7.79 -4.49 0.44
CA LEU A 55 -7.14 -3.30 0.98
C LEU A 55 -7.99 -2.05 0.78
N PRO A 56 -7.88 -1.05 1.67
CA PRO A 56 -8.48 0.27 1.45
C PRO A 56 -8.04 0.86 0.11
N GLU A 57 -8.95 1.53 -0.59
CA GLU A 57 -8.75 2.20 -1.89
C GLU A 57 -8.51 1.26 -3.08
N ILE A 58 -8.19 -0.01 -2.84
CA ILE A 58 -8.11 -1.03 -3.88
C ILE A 58 -9.51 -1.58 -4.13
N PRO A 59 -9.98 -1.63 -5.39
CA PRO A 59 -11.30 -2.19 -5.70
C PRO A 59 -11.36 -3.68 -5.34
N SER A 60 -12.54 -4.14 -4.95
CA SER A 60 -12.78 -5.56 -4.69
C SER A 60 -12.62 -6.39 -5.97
N ALA A 61 -12.32 -7.69 -5.82
CA ALA A 61 -12.24 -8.60 -6.95
C ALA A 61 -13.53 -8.62 -7.79
N SER A 62 -14.71 -8.53 -7.14
CA SER A 62 -16.00 -8.44 -7.85
C SER A 62 -16.11 -7.17 -8.69
N SER A 63 -15.72 -6.01 -8.14
CA SER A 63 -15.73 -4.74 -8.86
C SER A 63 -14.79 -4.75 -10.06
N VAL A 64 -13.62 -5.38 -9.93
CA VAL A 64 -12.64 -5.51 -11.04
C VAL A 64 -13.19 -6.39 -12.16
N ILE A 65 -13.88 -7.48 -11.83
CA ILE A 65 -14.47 -8.38 -12.84
C ILE A 65 -15.64 -7.70 -13.57
N GLU A 66 -16.47 -6.95 -12.85
CA GLU A 66 -17.65 -6.30 -13.40
C GLU A 66 -17.30 -5.05 -14.23
N ASN A 67 -16.42 -4.20 -13.71
CA ASN A 67 -16.19 -2.85 -14.26
C ASN A 67 -14.81 -2.68 -14.92
N GLY A 68 -13.93 -3.68 -14.79
CA GLY A 68 -12.53 -3.54 -15.18
C GLY A 68 -11.77 -2.58 -14.26
N VAL A 69 -10.57 -2.18 -14.69
CA VAL A 69 -9.73 -1.19 -14.00
C VAL A 69 -9.02 -0.30 -15.01
N ASN A 70 -8.78 0.95 -14.65
CA ASN A 70 -7.81 1.77 -15.35
C ASN A 70 -6.41 1.32 -14.93
N LEU A 71 -5.64 0.79 -15.88
CA LEU A 71 -4.31 0.21 -15.60
C LEU A 71 -3.36 1.23 -14.94
N GLY A 72 -3.34 2.47 -15.43
CA GLY A 72 -2.44 3.48 -14.88
C GLY A 72 -2.84 3.93 -13.47
N GLU A 73 -4.15 4.09 -13.22
CA GLU A 73 -4.64 4.41 -11.87
C GLU A 73 -4.39 3.26 -10.89
N MET A 74 -4.59 2.01 -11.34
CA MET A 74 -4.29 0.83 -10.52
C MET A 74 -2.80 0.75 -10.19
N ASP A 75 -1.91 0.95 -11.17
CA ASP A 75 -0.46 0.95 -10.92
C ASP A 75 -0.06 2.06 -9.94
N ALA A 76 -0.66 3.25 -10.05
CA ALA A 76 -0.43 4.33 -9.09
C ALA A 76 -0.93 3.99 -7.68
N LEU A 77 -2.09 3.33 -7.55
CA LEU A 77 -2.60 2.84 -6.27
C LEU A 77 -1.70 1.75 -5.68
N LEU A 78 -1.19 0.83 -6.50
CA LEU A 78 -0.27 -0.20 -6.06
C LEU A 78 1.06 0.41 -5.57
N LEU A 79 1.59 1.40 -6.28
CA LEU A 79 2.77 2.13 -5.84
C LEU A 79 2.53 2.79 -4.47
N LYS A 80 1.41 3.50 -4.31
CA LYS A 80 1.00 4.07 -3.02
C LYS A 80 1.03 3.02 -1.90
N LYS A 81 0.51 1.81 -2.15
CA LYS A 81 0.52 0.73 -1.15
C LYS A 81 1.93 0.22 -0.84
N ILE A 82 2.82 0.18 -1.83
CA ILE A 82 4.23 -0.17 -1.62
C ILE A 82 4.93 0.88 -0.75
N GLU A 83 4.66 2.16 -0.97
CA GLU A 83 5.20 3.25 -0.17
C GLU A 83 4.70 3.20 1.28
N GLU A 84 3.39 2.99 1.48
CA GLU A 84 2.80 2.79 2.81
C GLU A 84 3.42 1.58 3.53
N LEU A 85 3.57 0.45 2.84
CA LEU A 85 4.24 -0.74 3.36
C LEU A 85 5.69 -0.45 3.76
N THR A 86 6.41 0.34 2.97
CA THR A 86 7.78 0.73 3.27
C THR A 86 7.85 1.54 4.56
N LEU A 87 6.91 2.47 4.78
CA LEU A 87 6.83 3.23 6.04
C LEU A 87 6.55 2.32 7.25
N TYR A 88 5.61 1.38 7.13
CA TYR A 88 5.35 0.41 8.19
C TYR A 88 6.59 -0.45 8.50
N VAL A 89 7.32 -0.90 7.48
CA VAL A 89 8.54 -1.71 7.67
C VAL A 89 9.63 -0.91 8.38
N ILE A 90 9.81 0.36 8.04
CA ILE A 90 10.75 1.25 8.73
C ILE A 90 10.37 1.41 10.20
N GLU A 91 9.09 1.60 10.51
CA GLU A 91 8.59 1.69 11.89
C GLU A 91 8.82 0.37 12.65
N LEU A 92 8.50 -0.76 12.04
CA LEU A 92 8.74 -2.09 12.60
C LEU A 92 10.21 -2.33 12.90
N GLN A 93 11.12 -1.94 12.00
CA GLN A 93 12.56 -2.06 12.23
C GLN A 93 13.00 -1.23 13.45
N LYS A 94 12.56 0.03 13.56
CA LYS A 94 12.87 0.89 14.71
C LYS A 94 12.39 0.28 16.03
N ASN A 95 11.16 -0.24 16.04
CA ASN A 95 10.58 -0.88 17.22
C ASN A 95 11.38 -2.13 17.61
N ASN A 96 11.80 -2.95 16.63
CA ASN A 96 12.63 -4.13 16.87
C ASN A 96 14.01 -3.78 17.46
N GLU A 97 14.65 -2.72 16.97
CA GLU A 97 15.94 -2.22 17.50
C GLU A 97 15.79 -1.72 18.94
N GLN A 98 14.71 -0.99 19.24
CA GLN A 98 14.40 -0.53 20.59
C GLN A 98 14.15 -1.71 21.54
N MET A 99 13.32 -2.67 21.14
CA MET A 99 13.05 -3.88 21.92
C MET A 99 14.33 -4.69 22.18
N SER A 100 15.19 -4.83 21.16
CA SER A 100 16.47 -5.54 21.30
C SER A 100 17.37 -4.87 22.34
N THR A 101 17.47 -3.54 22.28
CA THR A 101 18.23 -2.74 23.26
C THR A 101 17.68 -2.91 24.68
N GLU A 102 16.36 -2.87 24.86
CA GLU A 102 15.73 -3.06 26.17
C GLU A 102 15.97 -4.47 26.73
N ILE A 103 15.89 -5.49 25.87
CA ILE A 103 16.20 -6.88 26.23
C ILE A 103 17.66 -7.01 26.70
N GLU A 104 18.62 -6.36 26.03
CA GLU A 104 20.02 -6.36 26.46
C GLU A 104 20.20 -5.70 27.83
N ASN A 105 19.56 -4.55 28.06
CA ASN A 105 19.59 -3.87 29.34
C ASN A 105 18.99 -4.72 30.47
N LEU A 106 17.85 -5.37 30.24
CA LEU A 106 17.24 -6.25 31.23
C LEU A 106 18.14 -7.47 31.54
N LYS A 107 18.81 -8.05 30.54
CA LYS A 107 19.75 -9.15 30.75
C LYS A 107 20.95 -8.75 31.60
N THR A 108 21.52 -7.55 31.37
CA THR A 108 22.66 -7.07 32.17
C THR A 108 22.26 -6.81 33.63
N LEU A 109 21.08 -6.22 33.85
CA LEU A 109 20.52 -6.01 35.20
C LEU A 109 20.31 -7.34 35.94
N VAL A 110 19.63 -8.31 35.30
CA VAL A 110 19.38 -9.63 35.90
C VAL A 110 20.69 -10.35 36.24
N THR A 111 21.72 -10.23 35.40
CA THR A 111 23.03 -10.86 35.65
C THR A 111 23.75 -10.19 36.83
N SER A 112 23.65 -8.86 36.93
CA SER A 112 24.27 -8.08 38.02
C SER A 112 23.61 -8.38 39.37
N SER A 113 22.28 -8.57 39.40
CA SER A 113 21.54 -8.92 40.62
C SER A 113 21.71 -10.38 41.08
N LYS A 114 22.15 -11.29 40.21
CA LYS A 114 22.43 -12.70 40.57
C LYS A 114 23.85 -12.93 41.11
N ASN A 115 24.75 -11.98 40.89
CA ASN A 115 26.14 -12.03 41.34
C ASN A 115 26.37 -11.27 42.67
N GLN A 116 25.29 -10.82 43.32
CA GLN A 116 25.24 -10.34 44.71
C GLN A 116 24.56 -11.40 45.58
#